data_AF-A0A926B279-F1
#
_entry.id   AF-A0A926B279-F1
#
_cell.length_a   1.000
_cell.length_b   1.000
_cell.length_c   1.000
_cell.angle_alpha   90.00
_cell.angle_beta   90.00
_cell.angle_gamma   90.00
#
_symmetry.space_group_name_H-M   'P 1'
#
loop_
_entity.id
_entity.type
_entity.pdbx_description
1 polymer ?
#
loop_
_entity_poly.entity_id
_entity_poly.type
_entity_poly.pdbx_seq_one_letter_code
_entity_poly.pdbx_strand_id
1 'polypeptide(L)'
;MPAMPLDVRHLKAGYGPTVILEDVSFSVPAGGRAAILGRNGMGKTTLLASLMGLTRRHGGEIRVGDADMTAARTSARALGGLGYVPQSR
;
A
#
# COMPACT_ATOMS: atom_id res chain seq x y z
N MET A 1 -2.16 -6.99 -19.42
CA MET A 1 -2.48 -5.68 -18.81
C MET A 1 -1.23 -4.83 -18.83
N PRO A 2 -1.27 -3.59 -19.33
CA PRO A 2 -0.12 -2.69 -19.25
C PRO A 2 0.22 -2.40 -17.79
N ALA A 3 1.50 -2.17 -17.50
CA ALA A 3 1.91 -1.79 -16.16
C ALA A 3 1.30 -0.43 -15.79
N MET A 4 0.79 -0.30 -14.58
CA MET A 4 0.18 0.93 -14.06
C MET A 4 1.09 1.56 -13.00
N PRO A 5 1.16 2.90 -12.89
CA PRO A 5 1.89 3.53 -11.80
C PRO A 5 1.14 3.34 -10.47
N LEU A 6 1.88 3.32 -9.37
CA LEU A 6 1.35 3.36 -8.00
C LEU A 6 1.73 4.71 -7.39
N ASP A 7 0.77 5.42 -6.81
CA ASP A 7 1.00 6.67 -6.10
C ASP A 7 0.39 6.60 -4.70
N VAL A 8 1.20 6.88 -3.68
CA VAL A 8 0.80 6.82 -2.28
C VAL A 8 1.16 8.16 -1.65
N ARG A 9 0.18 8.79 -1.01
CA ARG A 9 0.35 10.12 -0.40
C ARG A 9 -0.14 10.13 1.03
N HIS A 10 0.70 10.61 1.91
CA HIS A 10 0.42 10.83 3.32
C HIS A 10 -0.24 9.63 4.02
N LEU A 11 0.17 8.42 3.64
CA LEU A 11 -0.47 7.20 4.12
C LEU A 11 -0.25 7.06 5.61
N LYS A 12 -1.37 7.07 6.34
CA LYS A 12 -1.42 6.77 7.77
C LYS A 12 -2.21 5.50 7.99
N ALA A 13 -1.59 4.46 8.53
CA ALA A 13 -2.21 3.14 8.65
C ALA A 13 -1.65 2.30 9.82
N GLY A 14 -2.42 1.31 10.26
CA GLY A 14 -2.02 0.42 11.35
C GLY A 14 -3.11 -0.57 11.74
N TYR A 15 -3.14 -0.97 13.01
CA TYR A 15 -4.02 -2.03 13.52
C TYR A 15 -4.86 -1.51 14.67
N GLY A 16 -6.19 -1.59 14.52
CA GLY A 16 -7.12 -1.04 15.51
C GLY A 16 -6.88 0.47 15.70
N PRO A 17 -6.66 0.96 16.93
CA PRO A 17 -6.31 2.36 17.17
C PRO A 17 -4.83 2.68 16.93
N THR A 18 -3.96 1.68 16.88
CA THR A 18 -2.51 1.86 16.82
C THR A 18 -2.07 2.22 15.40
N VAL A 19 -1.47 3.40 15.26
CA VAL A 19 -0.86 3.88 14.02
C VAL A 19 0.57 3.35 13.95
N ILE A 20 0.93 2.71 12.83
CA ILE A 20 2.28 2.17 12.58
C ILE A 20 2.97 2.96 11.46
N LEU A 21 2.20 3.38 10.45
CA LEU A 21 2.63 4.29 9.39
C LEU A 21 2.02 5.64 9.69
N GLU A 22 2.84 6.68 9.82
CA GLU A 22 2.36 8.01 10.24
C GLU A 22 2.15 8.98 9.06
N ASP A 23 3.07 8.99 8.10
CA ASP A 23 3.04 9.88 6.94
C ASP A 23 3.94 9.34 5.81
N VAL A 24 3.51 8.25 5.15
CA VAL A 24 4.30 7.63 4.09
C VAL A 24 3.83 8.11 2.72
N SER A 25 4.76 8.69 1.95
CA SER A 25 4.52 9.12 0.56
C SER A 25 5.59 8.60 -0.38
N PHE A 26 5.19 7.99 -1.49
CA PHE A 26 6.09 7.54 -2.56
C PHE A 26 5.29 7.24 -3.83
N SER A 27 6.00 7.18 -4.96
CA SER A 27 5.42 6.80 -6.24
C SER A 27 6.31 5.76 -6.93
N VAL A 28 5.68 4.80 -7.61
CA VAL A 28 6.36 3.82 -8.46
C VAL A 28 5.82 4.00 -9.87
N PRO A 29 6.64 4.40 -10.86
CA PRO A 29 6.17 4.57 -12.22
C PRO A 29 5.75 3.24 -12.84
N ALA A 30 4.94 3.28 -13.90
CA ALA A 30 4.58 2.09 -14.66
C ALA A 30 5.83 1.34 -15.14
N GLY A 31 5.92 0.04 -14.84
CA GLY A 31 7.10 -0.79 -15.15
C GLY A 31 8.29 -0.58 -14.21
N GLY A 32 8.20 0.38 -13.28
CA GLY A 32 9.18 0.64 -12.26
C GLY A 32 9.23 -0.42 -11.18
N ARG A 33 10.34 -0.45 -10.44
CA ARG A 33 10.56 -1.32 -9.28
C ARG A 33 11.03 -0.47 -8.12
N ALA A 34 10.49 -0.72 -6.94
CA ALA A 34 10.91 -0.08 -5.70
C ALA A 34 11.23 -1.15 -4.66
N ALA A 35 12.21 -0.86 -3.80
CA ALA A 35 12.57 -1.70 -2.68
C ALA A 35 12.35 -0.93 -1.37
N ILE A 36 11.73 -1.58 -0.39
CA ILE A 36 11.52 -1.02 0.95
C ILE A 36 12.53 -1.67 1.89
N LEU A 37 13.46 -0.87 2.41
CA LEU A 37 14.52 -1.32 3.30
C LEU A 37 14.32 -0.77 4.71
N GLY A 38 14.80 -1.50 5.71
CA GLY A 38 14.73 -1.08 7.11
C GLY A 38 14.80 -2.26 8.07
N ARG A 39 15.09 -1.98 9.34
CA ARG A 39 15.14 -3.00 10.40
C ARG A 39 13.78 -3.67 10.62
N ASN A 40 13.78 -4.79 11.34
CA ASN A 40 12.54 -5.42 11.79
C ASN A 40 11.76 -4.45 12.70
N GLY A 41 10.42 -4.48 12.59
CA GLY A 41 9.54 -3.58 13.34
C GLY A 41 9.31 -2.20 12.70
N MET A 42 10.02 -1.81 11.65
CA MET A 42 9.88 -0.47 11.02
C MET A 42 8.65 -0.32 10.10
N GLY A 43 7.64 -1.19 10.21
CA GLY A 43 6.39 -1.06 9.45
C GLY A 43 6.41 -1.53 7.99
N LYS A 44 7.47 -2.20 7.50
CA LYS A 44 7.56 -2.67 6.09
C LYS A 44 6.40 -3.60 5.69
N THR A 45 6.16 -4.64 6.47
CA THR A 45 5.04 -5.56 6.25
C THR A 45 3.70 -4.83 6.40
N THR A 46 3.61 -3.91 7.36
CA THR A 46 2.41 -3.07 7.55
C THR A 46 2.15 -2.20 6.32
N LEU A 47 3.18 -1.64 5.69
CA LEU A 47 3.05 -0.88 4.45
C LEU A 47 2.46 -1.74 3.34
N LEU A 48 3.05 -2.90 3.05
CA LEU A 48 2.54 -3.80 2.01
C LEU A 48 1.10 -4.26 2.30
N ALA A 49 0.80 -4.63 3.54
CA ALA A 49 -0.55 -5.01 3.97
C ALA A 49 -1.55 -3.84 3.83
N SER A 50 -1.12 -2.60 4.11
CA SER A 50 -1.96 -1.40 4.00
C SER A 50 -2.33 -1.08 2.56
N LEU A 51 -1.39 -1.25 1.62
CA LEU A 51 -1.67 -1.09 0.19
C LEU A 51 -2.74 -2.07 -0.30
N MET A 52 -2.78 -3.28 0.27
CA MET A 52 -3.80 -4.29 -0.01
C MET A 52 -5.10 -4.11 0.78
N GLY A 53 -5.21 -3.07 1.61
CA GLY A 53 -6.37 -2.83 2.46
C GLY A 53 -6.56 -3.86 3.57
N LEU A 54 -5.49 -4.53 4.00
CA LEU A 54 -5.49 -5.54 5.08
C LEU A 54 -5.24 -4.93 6.47
N THR A 55 -5.08 -3.61 6.54
CA THR A 55 -4.87 -2.84 7.76
C THR A 55 -5.93 -1.74 7.87
N ARG A 56 -6.04 -1.10 9.03
CA ARG A 56 -6.87 0.09 9.17
C ARG A 56 -6.14 1.29 8.60
N ARG A 57 -6.74 1.94 7.61
CA ARG A 57 -6.32 3.26 7.16
C ARG A 57 -6.88 4.32 8.11
N HIS A 58 -6.01 5.22 8.56
CA HIS A 58 -6.36 6.39 9.36
C HIS A 58 -6.30 7.69 8.55
N GLY A 59 -5.60 7.70 7.41
CA GLY A 59 -5.42 8.89 6.56
C GLY A 59 -4.66 8.57 5.28
N GLY A 60 -4.52 9.58 4.42
CA GLY A 60 -3.81 9.48 3.14
C GLY A 60 -4.59 8.81 2.02
N GLU A 61 -3.93 8.72 0.87
CA GLU A 61 -4.48 8.32 -0.41
C GLU A 61 -3.61 7.25 -1.09
N ILE A 62 -4.25 6.36 -1.83
CA ILE A 62 -3.60 5.30 -2.62
C ILE A 62 -4.24 5.28 -4.00
N ARG A 63 -3.46 5.48 -5.06
CA ARG A 63 -3.91 5.43 -6.46
C ARG A 63 -3.12 4.42 -7.26
N VAL A 64 -3.82 3.71 -8.15
CA VAL A 64 -3.23 2.76 -9.11
C VAL A 64 -3.69 3.18 -10.50
N GLY A 65 -2.76 3.68 -11.32
CA GLY A 65 -3.12 4.43 -12.52
C GLY A 65 -4.03 5.61 -12.16
N ASP A 66 -5.15 5.73 -12.88
CA ASP A 66 -6.14 6.77 -12.63
C ASP A 66 -7.18 6.39 -11.56
N ALA A 67 -7.14 5.15 -11.06
CA ALA A 67 -8.13 4.66 -10.12
C ALA A 67 -7.74 4.99 -8.67
N ASP A 68 -8.67 5.60 -7.94
CA ASP A 68 -8.53 5.82 -6.49
C ASP A 68 -8.85 4.52 -5.74
N MET A 69 -7.85 3.99 -5.06
CA MET A 69 -7.94 2.79 -4.24
C MET A 69 -8.10 3.11 -2.76
N THR A 70 -8.13 4.37 -2.34
CA THR A 70 -8.04 4.79 -0.93
C THR A 70 -9.04 4.10 -0.01
N ALA A 71 -10.31 4.00 -0.43
CA ALA A 71 -11.38 3.32 0.31
C ALA A 71 -11.76 1.94 -0.26
N ALA A 72 -11.04 1.46 -1.27
CA ALA A 72 -11.36 0.20 -1.94
C ALA A 72 -11.13 -1.00 -1.01
N ARG A 73 -12.04 -1.97 -1.06
CA ARG A 73 -11.88 -3.27 -0.39
C ARG A 73 -10.76 -4.07 -1.04
N THR A 74 -10.15 -5.00 -0.32
CA THR A 74 -9.07 -5.87 -0.81
C THR A 74 -9.40 -6.55 -2.16
N SER A 75 -10.62 -7.04 -2.34
CA SER A 75 -11.04 -7.66 -3.61
C SER A 75 -11.04 -6.68 -4.78
N ALA A 76 -11.53 -5.46 -4.58
CA ALA A 76 -11.52 -4.41 -5.60
C ALA A 76 -10.10 -3.97 -5.95
N ARG A 77 -9.20 -3.88 -4.96
CA ARG A 77 -7.77 -3.61 -5.17
C ARG A 77 -7.10 -4.68 -6.03
N ALA A 78 -7.40 -5.95 -5.76
CA ALA A 78 -6.89 -7.08 -6.53
C ALA A 78 -7.37 -7.03 -7.99
N LEU A 79 -8.65 -6.78 -8.21
CA LEU A 79 -9.22 -6.60 -9.55
C LEU A 79 -8.66 -5.33 -10.25
N GLY A 80 -8.27 -4.32 -9.48
CA GLY A 80 -7.59 -3.11 -9.94
C GLY A 80 -6.11 -3.29 -10.27
N GLY A 81 -5.57 -4.51 -10.17
CA GLY A 81 -4.20 -4.84 -10.57
C GLY A 81 -3.18 -4.91 -9.44
N LEU A 82 -3.58 -4.77 -8.16
CA LEU A 82 -2.69 -4.99 -7.03
C LEU A 82 -2.58 -6.48 -6.69
N GLY A 83 -1.37 -7.03 -6.85
CA GLY A 83 -1.02 -8.36 -6.37
C GLY A 83 -0.26 -8.31 -5.06
N TYR A 84 -0.48 -9.29 -4.18
CA TYR A 84 0.27 -9.41 -2.93
C TYR A 84 0.70 -10.85 -2.69
N VAL A 85 2.01 -11.01 -2.54
CA VAL A 85 2.63 -12.27 -2.15
C VAL A 85 3.13 -12.07 -0.71
N PRO A 86 2.43 -12.63 0.29
CA PRO A 86 2.88 -12.51 1.67
C PRO A 86 4.17 -13.28 1.87
N GLN A 87 4.95 -12.87 2.88
CA GLN A 87 6.10 -13.64 3.34
C GLN A 87 5.62 -15.05 3.76
N SER A 88 6.11 -16.09 3.08
CA SER A 88 5.94 -17.47 3.54
C SER A 88 6.82 -17.70 4.77
N ARG A 89 6.34 -18.53 5.69
CA ARG A 89 7.17 -19.02 6.79
C ARG A 89 8.25 -19.96 6.28
#